data_AF-A0A852VZB0-F1
#
_entry.id   AF-A0A852VZB0-F1
#
_cell.length_a   1.000
_cell.length_b   1.000
_cell.length_c   1.000
_cell.angle_alpha   90.00
_cell.angle_beta   90.00
_cell.angle_gamma   90.00
#
_symmetry.space_group_name_H-M   'P 1'
#
loop_
_entity.id
_entity.type
_entity.pdbx_description
1 polymer ?
#
loop_
_entity_poly.entity_id
_entity_poly.type
_entity_poly.pdbx_seq_one_letter_code
_entity_poly.pdbx_strand_id
1 'polypeptide(L)'
;MGFDAARALAETLLAHQRPELWERAQRAAIAARAAAEDGGHDRDLLMTAAVLHPIGHSPVARRTGDPQRDAARFLEVRGYDARVVELVAGHGPLAGALLACTDAATLTPPDTDDPPAGAAQTVS
;
A
#
# COMPACT_ATOMS: atom_id res chain seq x y z
N MET A 1 0.40 13.56 -11.25
CA MET A 1 0.37 12.16 -11.73
C MET A 1 -0.74 11.45 -10.97
N GLY A 2 -1.59 10.68 -11.64
CA GLY A 2 -2.69 9.94 -11.01
C GLY A 2 -2.30 8.53 -10.55
N PHE A 3 -3.26 7.80 -9.98
CA PHE A 3 -3.06 6.48 -9.39
C PHE A 3 -2.39 5.45 -10.32
N ASP A 4 -2.77 5.37 -11.59
CA ASP A 4 -2.20 4.35 -12.51
C ASP A 4 -0.69 4.52 -12.72
N ALA A 5 -0.22 5.76 -12.84
CA ALA A 5 1.21 6.06 -12.97
C ALA A 5 1.96 5.73 -11.67
N ALA A 6 1.33 5.98 -10.52
CA ALA A 6 1.88 5.63 -9.21
C ALA A 6 1.98 4.10 -9.03
N ARG A 7 0.95 3.36 -9.43
CA ARG A 7 0.92 1.90 -9.40
C ARG A 7 2.03 1.31 -10.28
N ALA A 8 2.18 1.79 -11.51
CA ALA A 8 3.24 1.33 -12.42
C ALA A 8 4.66 1.61 -11.88
N LEU A 9 4.86 2.76 -11.22
CA LEU A 9 6.11 3.07 -10.54
C LEU A 9 6.39 2.10 -9.39
N ALA A 10 5.41 1.86 -8.52
CA ALA A 10 5.55 0.92 -7.40
C ALA A 10 5.86 -0.50 -7.90
N GLU A 11 5.14 -0.96 -8.92
CA GLU A 11 5.36 -2.25 -9.57
C GLU A 11 6.80 -2.37 -10.10
N THR A 12 7.27 -1.35 -10.82
CA THR A 12 8.65 -1.31 -11.35
C THR A 12 9.71 -1.40 -10.24
N LEU A 13 9.47 -0.73 -9.10
CA LEU A 13 10.44 -0.64 -8.01
C LEU A 13 10.44 -1.86 -7.08
N LEU A 14 9.33 -2.62 -7.02
CA LEU A 14 9.09 -3.63 -6.00
C LEU A 14 8.86 -5.03 -6.58
N ALA A 15 8.14 -5.21 -7.69
CA ALA A 15 7.63 -6.52 -8.10
C ALA A 15 8.73 -7.59 -8.27
N HIS A 16 9.89 -7.21 -8.82
CA HIS A 16 11.01 -8.14 -8.98
C HIS A 16 11.90 -8.24 -7.73
N GLN A 17 12.13 -7.12 -7.04
CA GLN A 17 13.12 -7.04 -5.97
C GLN A 17 12.55 -7.45 -4.60
N ARG A 18 11.26 -7.20 -4.39
CA ARG A 18 10.51 -7.30 -3.12
C ARG A 18 9.03 -7.61 -3.41
N PRO A 19 8.71 -8.78 -4.01
CA PRO A 19 7.34 -9.12 -4.43
C PRO A 19 6.32 -9.03 -3.29
N GLU A 20 6.71 -9.36 -2.06
CA GLU A 20 5.85 -9.27 -0.88
C GLU A 20 5.47 -7.82 -0.53
N LEU A 21 6.34 -6.86 -0.80
CA LEU A 21 6.03 -5.44 -0.64
C LEU A 21 5.15 -4.92 -1.78
N TRP A 22 5.29 -5.47 -2.98
CA TRP A 22 4.39 -5.17 -4.09
C TRP A 22 2.97 -5.65 -3.80
N GLU A 23 2.80 -6.88 -3.31
CA GLU A 23 1.50 -7.39 -2.85
C GLU A 23 0.89 -6.54 -1.73
N ARG A 24 1.71 -6.12 -0.76
CA ARG A 24 1.28 -5.20 0.30
C ARG A 24 0.85 -3.84 -0.26
N ALA A 25 1.58 -3.29 -1.23
CA ALA A 25 1.22 -2.01 -1.86
C ALA A 25 -0.16 -2.09 -2.55
N GLN A 26 -0.42 -3.18 -3.26
CA GLN A 26 -1.71 -3.44 -3.89
C GLN A 26 -2.84 -3.57 -2.87
N ARG A 27 -2.62 -4.36 -1.80
CA ARG A 27 -3.60 -4.49 -0.70
C ARG A 27 -3.87 -3.16 -0.01
N ALA A 28 -2.83 -2.36 0.23
CA ALA A 28 -2.97 -1.03 0.83
C ALA A 28 -3.80 -0.09 -0.06
N ALA A 29 -3.61 -0.14 -1.39
CA ALA A 29 -4.42 0.64 -2.32
C ALA A 29 -5.90 0.21 -2.33
N ILE A 30 -6.19 -1.10 -2.19
CA ILE A 30 -7.56 -1.61 -2.07
C ILE A 30 -8.21 -1.13 -0.76
N ALA A 31 -7.48 -1.22 0.36
CA ALA A 31 -7.95 -0.72 1.66
C ALA A 31 -8.17 0.80 1.63
N ALA A 32 -7.26 1.55 1.01
CA ALA A 32 -7.37 2.99 0.82
C ALA A 32 -8.59 3.39 0.00
N ARG A 33 -8.92 2.60 -1.02
CA ARG A 33 -10.14 2.83 -1.80
C ARG A 33 -11.39 2.74 -0.92
N ALA A 34 -11.51 1.67 -0.13
CA ALA A 34 -12.64 1.47 0.76
C ALA A 34 -12.72 2.57 1.83
N ALA A 35 -11.60 2.87 2.49
CA ALA A 35 -11.53 3.90 3.52
C ALA A 35 -11.88 5.30 2.98
N ALA A 36 -11.47 5.62 1.75
CA ALA A 36 -11.82 6.89 1.14
C ALA A 36 -13.31 6.99 0.79
N GLU A 37 -13.92 5.90 0.31
CA GLU A 37 -15.35 5.83 -0.01
C GLU A 37 -16.19 5.96 1.29
N ASP A 38 -15.81 5.26 2.36
CA ASP A 38 -16.52 5.31 3.65
C ASP A 38 -16.36 6.65 4.37
N GLY A 39 -15.17 7.26 4.31
CA GLY A 39 -14.84 8.51 4.97
C GLY A 39 -15.17 9.78 4.17
N GLY A 40 -15.62 9.64 2.91
CA GLY A 40 -15.82 10.78 2.01
C GLY A 40 -14.52 11.55 1.71
N HIS A 41 -13.39 10.85 1.63
CA HIS A 41 -12.08 11.44 1.38
C HIS A 41 -11.70 11.42 -0.10
N ASP A 42 -10.64 12.14 -0.46
CA ASP A 42 -10.07 12.08 -1.81
C ASP A 42 -9.47 10.68 -2.07
N ARG A 43 -10.23 9.89 -2.83
CA ARG A 43 -9.88 8.51 -3.18
C ARG A 43 -8.58 8.41 -3.97
N ASP A 44 -8.37 9.28 -4.97
CA ASP A 44 -7.18 9.21 -5.82
C ASP A 44 -5.92 9.54 -5.02
N LEU A 45 -6.02 10.55 -4.14
CA LEU A 45 -4.94 10.92 -3.22
C LEU A 45 -4.56 9.76 -2.28
N LEU A 46 -5.55 9.17 -1.59
CA LEU A 46 -5.29 8.12 -0.59
C LEU A 46 -4.77 6.83 -1.23
N MET A 47 -5.35 6.41 -2.37
CA MET A 47 -4.88 5.26 -3.13
C MET A 47 -3.46 5.46 -3.67
N THR A 48 -3.17 6.65 -4.19
CA THR A 48 -1.84 7.02 -4.71
C THR A 48 -0.79 6.97 -3.60
N ALA A 49 -1.08 7.55 -2.43
CA ALA A 49 -0.17 7.49 -1.29
C ALA A 49 0.03 6.05 -0.80
N ALA A 50 -1.04 5.25 -0.72
CA ALA A 50 -0.99 3.86 -0.24
C ALA A 50 -0.13 2.95 -1.12
N VAL A 51 -0.27 3.03 -2.45
CA VAL A 51 0.53 2.20 -3.36
C VAL A 51 2.01 2.61 -3.40
N LEU A 52 2.30 3.88 -3.11
CA LEU A 52 3.67 4.42 -3.11
C LEU A 52 4.36 4.30 -1.74
N HIS A 53 3.62 4.11 -0.65
CA HIS A 53 4.17 4.04 0.70
C HIS A 53 5.38 3.07 0.86
N PRO A 54 5.38 1.84 0.31
CA PRO A 54 6.49 0.92 0.51
C PRO A 54 7.71 1.16 -0.40
N ILE A 55 7.67 2.11 -1.35
CA ILE A 55 8.75 2.24 -2.35
C ILE A 55 10.11 2.61 -1.75
N GLY A 56 10.14 3.21 -0.56
CA GLY A 56 11.39 3.55 0.14
C GLY A 56 12.21 2.33 0.57
N HIS A 57 11.62 1.14 0.54
CA HIS A 57 12.35 -0.12 0.70
C HIS A 57 13.10 -0.56 -0.58
N SER A 58 12.76 0.02 -1.74
CA SER A 58 13.44 -0.27 -2.99
C SER A 58 14.89 0.26 -2.94
N PRO A 59 15.89 -0.51 -3.41
CA PRO A 59 17.27 -0.04 -3.51
C PRO A 59 17.44 1.26 -4.30
N VAL A 60 16.50 1.56 -5.22
CA VAL A 60 16.53 2.77 -6.05
C VAL A 60 16.11 4.01 -5.26
N ALA A 61 15.14 3.88 -4.36
CA ALA A 61 14.63 4.99 -3.56
C ALA A 61 15.39 5.17 -2.24
N ARG A 62 15.91 4.07 -1.67
CA ARG A 62 16.61 4.05 -0.39
C ARG A 62 17.87 4.93 -0.41
N ARG A 63 18.03 5.77 0.61
CA ARG A 63 19.15 6.70 0.72
C ARG A 63 19.63 6.94 2.15
N THR A 64 18.71 7.08 3.10
CA THR A 64 19.02 7.37 4.50
C THR A 64 18.84 6.16 5.41
N GLY A 65 18.08 5.16 4.97
CA GLY A 65 17.77 3.97 5.75
C GLY A 65 16.43 4.05 6.48
N ASP A 66 15.78 5.21 6.47
CA ASP A 66 14.38 5.38 6.85
C ASP A 66 13.50 5.27 5.58
N PRO A 67 12.75 4.17 5.40
CA PRO A 67 11.96 3.95 4.19
C PRO A 67 10.90 5.03 3.97
N GLN A 68 10.30 5.57 5.03
CA GLN A 68 9.24 6.57 4.90
C GLN A 68 9.82 7.89 4.37
N ARG A 69 10.92 8.35 4.96
CA ARG A 69 11.64 9.55 4.52
C ARG A 69 12.23 9.37 3.12
N ASP A 70 12.78 8.19 2.83
CA ASP A 70 13.37 7.87 1.53
C ASP A 70 12.31 7.84 0.42
N ALA A 71 11.11 7.30 0.68
CA ALA A 71 9.98 7.34 -0.23
C ALA A 71 9.52 8.78 -0.51
N ALA A 72 9.27 9.57 0.53
CA ALA A 72 8.83 10.97 0.39
C ALA A 72 9.82 11.80 -0.44
N ARG A 73 11.12 11.70 -0.12
CA ARG A 73 12.20 12.36 -0.88
C ARG A 73 12.21 11.92 -2.34
N PHE A 74 12.09 10.62 -2.60
CA PHE A 74 12.12 10.09 -3.96
C PHE A 74 10.95 10.65 -4.79
N LEU A 75 9.75 10.71 -4.21
CA LEU A 75 8.55 11.25 -4.86
C LEU A 75 8.64 12.75 -5.12
N GLU A 76 9.19 13.50 -4.17
CA GLU A 76 9.44 14.95 -4.30
C GLU A 76 10.35 15.24 -5.50
N VAL A 77 11.49 14.54 -5.61
CA VAL A 77 12.42 14.69 -6.74
C VAL A 77 11.78 14.29 -8.08
N ARG A 78 10.80 13.38 -8.06
CA ARG A 78 10.06 12.94 -9.25
C ARG A 78 8.87 13.85 -9.60
N GLY A 79 8.61 14.90 -8.82
CA GLY A 79 7.56 15.88 -9.08
C GLY A 79 6.14 15.37 -8.82
N TYR A 80 5.96 14.49 -7.83
CA TYR A 80 4.62 14.11 -7.36
C TYR A 80 3.91 15.25 -6.64
N ASP A 81 2.58 15.17 -6.55
CA ASP A 81 1.74 16.13 -5.80
C ASP A 81 2.25 16.22 -4.34
N ALA A 82 2.42 17.44 -3.84
CA ALA A 82 2.92 17.69 -2.49
C ALA A 82 2.08 16.99 -1.42
N ARG A 83 0.76 16.85 -1.63
CA ARG A 83 -0.14 16.14 -0.71
C ARG A 83 0.19 14.65 -0.63
N VAL A 84 0.58 14.03 -1.75
CA VAL A 84 1.03 12.63 -1.78
C VAL A 84 2.35 12.50 -1.02
N VAL A 85 3.30 13.41 -1.29
CA VAL A 85 4.61 13.42 -0.62
C VAL A 85 4.45 13.59 0.90
N GLU A 86 3.60 14.51 1.33
CA GLU A 86 3.29 14.77 2.73
C GLU A 86 2.65 13.55 3.41
N LEU A 87 1.66 12.92 2.76
CA LEU A 87 1.03 11.71 3.29
C LEU A 87 2.00 10.54 3.40
N VAL A 88 2.84 10.30 2.39
CA VAL A 88 3.89 9.27 2.42
C VAL A 88 4.93 9.59 3.50
N ALA A 89 5.17 10.87 3.80
CA ALA A 89 6.01 11.28 4.93
C ALA A 89 5.32 11.10 6.30
N GLY A 90 4.08 10.61 6.36
CA GLY A 90 3.32 10.40 7.60
C GLY A 90 2.73 11.70 8.16
N HIS A 91 2.49 12.68 7.30
CA HIS A 91 1.95 13.99 7.66
C HIS A 91 0.64 14.27 6.93
N GLY A 92 -0.01 15.37 7.29
CA GLY A 92 -1.27 15.78 6.70
C GLY A 92 -2.50 15.09 7.30
N PRO A 93 -3.70 15.51 6.88
CA PRO A 93 -4.96 15.16 7.55
C PRO A 93 -5.38 13.69 7.37
N LEU A 94 -4.91 13.02 6.31
CA LEU A 94 -5.24 11.62 6.03
C LEU A 94 -4.14 10.63 6.47
N ALA A 95 -3.10 11.09 7.18
CA ALA A 95 -1.99 10.22 7.61
C ALA A 95 -2.46 9.02 8.44
N GLY A 96 -3.42 9.24 9.34
CA GLY A 96 -4.01 8.16 10.14
C GLY A 96 -4.80 7.14 9.30
N ALA A 97 -5.55 7.61 8.31
CA ALA A 97 -6.28 6.73 7.39
C ALA A 97 -5.31 5.92 6.52
N LEU A 98 -4.26 6.56 6.02
CA LEU A 98 -3.20 5.90 5.26
C LEU A 98 -2.51 4.81 6.09
N LEU A 99 -2.13 5.13 7.33
CA LEU A 99 -1.50 4.18 8.25
C LEU A 99 -2.38 2.94 8.46
N ALA A 100 -3.67 3.15 8.76
CA ALA A 100 -4.63 2.05 8.93
C ALA A 100 -4.73 1.17 7.67
N CYS A 101 -4.71 1.76 6.48
CA CYS A 101 -4.73 1.01 5.22
C CYS A 101 -3.45 0.19 5.01
N THR A 102 -2.29 0.75 5.36
CA THR A 102 -1.00 0.06 5.25
C THR A 102 -0.83 -1.05 6.28
N ASP A 103 -1.39 -0.88 7.49
CA ASP A 103 -1.39 -1.89 8.55
C ASP A 103 -2.32 -3.06 8.17
N ALA A 104 -3.53 -2.75 7.69
CA ALA A 104 -4.46 -3.76 7.18
C ALA A 104 -3.83 -4.59 6.05
N ALA A 105 -2.97 -3.99 5.22
CA ALA A 105 -2.27 -4.69 4.15
C ALA A 105 -1.19 -5.67 4.64
N THR A 106 -0.75 -5.56 5.90
CA THR A 106 0.21 -6.51 6.50
C THR A 106 -0.44 -7.79 7.00
N LEU A 107 -1.74 -7.73 7.32
CA LEU A 107 -2.50 -8.87 7.78
C LEU A 107 -2.64 -9.87 6.63
N THR A 108 -2.13 -11.09 6.82
CA THR A 108 -2.42 -12.21 5.92
C THR A 108 -3.93 -12.41 5.92
N PRO A 109 -4.62 -12.46 4.76
CA PRO A 109 -6.00 -12.93 4.76
C PRO A 109 -6.02 -14.32 5.41
N PRO A 110 -7.04 -14.66 6.22
CA PRO A 110 -7.13 -15.99 6.79
C PRO A 110 -7.06 -17.01 5.64
N ASP A 111 -6.19 -18.01 5.77
CA ASP A 111 -6.11 -19.13 4.84
C ASP A 111 -7.55 -19.65 4.62
N THR A 112 -8.09 -19.44 3.42
CA THR A 112 -9.42 -19.94 3.06
C THR A 112 -9.36 -21.41 2.62
N ASP A 113 -8.36 -22.15 3.09
CA ASP A 113 -8.10 -23.56 2.77
C ASP A 113 -8.10 -24.45 4.03
N ASP A 114 -8.93 -24.11 5.02
CA ASP A 114 -9.33 -25.10 6.02
C ASP A 114 -10.57 -25.82 5.45
N PRO A 115 -10.46 -27.06 4.94
CA PRO A 115 -11.62 -27.82 4.51
C PRO A 115 -12.55 -28.01 5.71
N PRO A 116 -13.89 -27.99 5.53
CA PRO A 116 -14.82 -28.18 6.63
C PRO A 116 -14.53 -29.53 7.31
N ALA A 117 -14.05 -29.47 8.55
CA ALA A 117 -13.91 -30.62 9.41
C ALA A 117 -15.32 -31.21 9.66
N GLY A 118 -15.69 -32.23 8.89
CA GLY A 118 -16.86 -33.04 9.17
C GLY A 118 -17.69 -33.42 7.95
N ALA A 119 -17.19 -34.35 7.14
CA ALA A 119 -18.05 -35.25 6.36
C ALA A 119 -17.46 -36.66 6.38
N ALA A 120 -17.31 -37.21 7.59
CA ALA A 120 -17.11 -38.64 7.76
C ALA A 120 -18.47 -39.32 7.53
N GLN A 121 -18.49 -40.11 6.47
CA GLN A 121 -19.57 -40.96 6.01
C GLN A 121 -19.95 -41.99 7.09
N THR A 122 -21.25 -42.20 7.29
CA THR A 122 -21.76 -43.48 7.80
C THR A 122 -22.81 -43.98 6.82
N VAL A 123 -22.39 -44.98 6.06
CA VAL A 123 -23.22 -45.81 5.18
C VAL A 123 -24.19 -46.62 6.06
N SER A 124 -25.44 -46.73 5.64
CA SER A 124 -26.38 -47.75 6.10
C SER A 124 -27.05 -48.39 4.90
#